data_AF-A0A5C6LKK0-F1
#
_entry.id   AF-A0A5C6LKK0-F1
#
_cell.length_a   1.000
_cell.length_b   1.000
_cell.length_c   1.000
_cell.angle_alpha   90.00
_cell.angle_beta   90.00
_cell.angle_gamma   90.00
#
_symmetry.space_group_name_H-M   'P 1'
#
loop_
_entity.id
_entity.type
_entity.pdbx_description
1 polymer ?
#
loop_
_entity_poly.entity_id
_entity_poly.type
_entity_poly.pdbx_seq_one_letter_code
_entity_poly.pdbx_strand_id
1 'polypeptide(L)' 'MESNKFLFSFVIEDRNMASFTSLKLFNGYNEIVKEGYGDMNVQVPKGIYTLRIEINEHVEDRKYRVDKDIDDNWRL' A
#
# COMPACT_ATOMS: atom_id res chain seq x y z
N MET A 1 -1.89 -3.49 -25.06
CA MET A 1 -0.90 -2.79 -24.21
C MET A 1 -1.11 -3.31 -22.80
N GLU A 2 -0.17 -4.09 -22.28
CA GLU A 2 -0.23 -4.54 -20.89
C GLU A 2 -0.19 -3.33 -19.96
N SER A 3 -1.11 -3.30 -19.00
CA SER A 3 -1.08 -2.30 -17.93
C SER A 3 0.13 -2.61 -17.04
N ASN A 4 1.17 -1.79 -17.09
CA ASN A 4 2.33 -1.85 -16.18
C ASN A 4 1.99 -1.45 -14.72
N LYS A 5 0.74 -1.59 -14.32
CA LYS A 5 0.22 -1.22 -13.01
C LYS A 5 -0.28 -2.46 -12.28
N PHE A 6 0.08 -2.54 -11.01
CA PHE A 6 -0.24 -3.60 -10.07
C PHE A 6 -1.26 -3.08 -9.07
N LEU A 7 -2.20 -3.94 -8.67
CA LEU A 7 -3.10 -3.59 -7.59
C LEU A 7 -2.38 -3.75 -6.25
N PHE A 8 -2.16 -2.64 -5.55
CA PHE A 8 -1.79 -2.62 -4.15
C PHE A 8 -3.07 -2.60 -3.32
N SER A 9 -3.24 -3.63 -2.49
CA SER A 9 -4.39 -3.79 -1.59
C SER A 9 -3.91 -3.96 -0.16
N PHE A 10 -4.45 -3.16 0.75
CA PHE A 10 -4.27 -3.30 2.19
C PHE A 10 -5.64 -3.29 2.84
N VAL A 11 -5.97 -4.36 3.56
CA VAL A 11 -7.26 -4.55 4.23
C VAL A 11 -7.04 -4.54 5.72
N ILE A 12 -7.86 -3.77 6.42
CA ILE A 12 -7.88 -3.76 7.89
C ILE A 12 -8.89 -4.81 8.34
N GLU A 13 -8.37 -5.85 8.99
CA GLU A 13 -9.17 -6.98 9.47
C GLU A 13 -10.11 -6.56 10.61
N ASP A 14 -9.62 -5.78 11.58
CA ASP A 14 -10.45 -5.22 12.64
C ASP A 14 -11.27 -4.03 12.11
N ARG A 15 -12.53 -4.31 11.76
CA ARG A 15 -13.46 -3.32 11.21
C ARG A 15 -13.79 -2.18 12.18
N ASN A 16 -13.64 -2.38 13.49
CA ASN A 16 -13.85 -1.30 14.46
C ASN A 16 -12.72 -0.28 14.40
N MET A 17 -11.52 -0.71 14.01
CA MET A 17 -10.34 0.15 13.88
C MET A 17 -10.23 0.82 12.50
N ALA A 18 -10.90 0.27 11.48
CA ALA A 18 -10.76 0.73 10.11
C ALA A 18 -11.03 2.24 9.94
N SER A 19 -12.11 2.76 10.52
CA SER A 19 -12.44 4.20 10.41
C SER A 19 -11.48 5.13 11.15
N PHE A 20 -10.67 4.60 12.06
CA PHE A 20 -9.69 5.36 12.86
C PHE A 20 -8.25 5.15 12.40
N THR A 21 -8.05 4.29 11.39
CA THR A 21 -6.73 3.99 10.84
C THR A 21 -6.51 4.82 9.59
N SER A 22 -5.56 5.74 9.65
CA SER A 22 -5.06 6.51 8.52
C SER A 22 -3.97 5.71 7.82
N LEU A 23 -4.08 5.57 6.50
CA LEU A 23 -3.10 4.91 5.65
C LEU A 23 -2.52 5.93 4.66
N LYS A 24 -1.19 5.97 4.52
CA LYS A 24 -0.48 6.76 3.50
C LYS A 24 0.53 5.89 2.79
N LEU A 25 0.37 5.74 1.48
CA LEU A 25 1.30 5.01 0.63
C LEU A 25 2.24 5.99 -0.06
N PHE A 26 3.54 5.84 0.18
CA PHE A 26 4.61 6.60 -0.44
C PHE A 26 5.32 5.77 -1.51
N ASN A 27 5.71 6.39 -2.62
CA ASN A 27 6.61 5.77 -3.59
C ASN A 27 8.09 5.84 -3.12
N GLY A 28 9.00 5.26 -3.90
CA GLY A 28 10.44 5.28 -3.61
C GLY A 28 11.11 6.66 -3.62
N TYR A 29 10.38 7.71 -3.99
CA TYR A 29 10.80 9.12 -3.95
C TYR A 29 10.17 9.87 -2.76
N ASN A 30 9.51 9.16 -1.83
CA ASN A 30 8.77 9.71 -0.68
C ASN A 30 7.58 10.61 -1.06
N GLU A 31 7.00 10.43 -2.25
CA GLU A 31 5.80 11.14 -2.67
C GLU A 31 4.55 10.32 -2.31
N ILE A 32 3.50 10.98 -1.83
CA ILE A 32 2.22 10.31 -1.52
C ILE A 32 1.54 9.89 -2.82
N VAL A 33 1.30 8.60 -2.96
CA VAL A 33 0.57 7.99 -4.07
C VAL A 33 -0.91 7.85 -3.75
N LYS A 34 -1.21 7.50 -2.50
CA LYS A 34 -2.58 7.35 -2.00
C LYS A 34 -2.61 7.59 -0.50
N GLU A 35 -3.65 8.25 -0.03
CA GLU A 35 -3.97 8.35 1.40
C GLU A 35 -5.48 8.20 1.63
N GLY A 36 -5.84 7.84 2.85
CA GLY A 36 -7.24 7.72 3.27
C GLY A 36 -7.38 6.98 4.60
N TYR A 37 -8.62 6.80 5.03
CA TYR A 37 -8.96 5.98 6.20
C TYR A 37 -9.53 4.64 5.77
N GLY A 38 -9.33 3.60 6.59
CA GLY A 38 -9.85 2.26 6.32
C GLY A 38 -9.00 1.49 5.33
N ASP A 39 -9.64 0.67 4.51
CA ASP A 39 -8.96 -0.16 3.51
C ASP A 39 -8.36 0.70 2.38
N MET A 40 -7.26 0.24 1.79
CA MET A 40 -6.62 0.89 0.66
C MET A 40 -6.57 -0.05 -0.54
N ASN A 41 -7.06 0.43 -1.69
CA ASN A 41 -6.91 -0.21 -2.98
C ASN A 41 -6.45 0.82 -4.01
N VAL A 42 -5.27 0.63 -4.60
CA VAL A 42 -4.70 1.56 -5.58
C VAL A 42 -3.86 0.83 -6.62
N GLN A 43 -3.98 1.23 -7.88
CA GLN A 43 -3.11 0.73 -8.96
C GLN A 43 -1.80 1.53 -8.99
N VAL A 44 -0.68 0.84 -8.84
CA VAL A 44 0.66 1.45 -8.75
C VAL A 44 1.62 0.77 -9.73
N PRO A 45 2.58 1.48 -10.35
CA PRO A 45 3.60 0.84 -11.17
C PRO A 45 4.55 -0.03 -10.32
N LYS A 46 5.37 -0.86 -10.98
CA LYS A 46 6.47 -1.56 -10.29
C LYS A 46 7.36 -0.55 -9.55
N GLY A 47 7.84 -0.92 -8.37
CA GLY A 47 8.65 -0.04 -7.56
C GLY A 47 8.71 -0.43 -6.10
N ILE A 48 9.37 0.41 -5.32
CA ILE A 48 9.43 0.30 -3.86
C ILE A 48 8.41 1.28 -3.29
N TYR A 49 7.66 0.81 -2.31
CA TYR A 49 6.64 1.60 -1.63
C TYR A 49 6.80 1.48 -0.11
N THR A 50 6.40 2.53 0.60
CA THR A 50 6.27 2.54 2.05
C THR A 50 4.83 2.83 2.39
N LEU A 51 4.14 1.91 3.05
CA LEU A 51 2.84 2.16 3.66
C LEU A 51 3.07 2.63 5.10
N ARG A 52 2.64 3.84 5.39
CA ARG A 52 2.50 4.34 6.76
C ARG A 52 1.09 4.06 7.25
N ILE A 53 0.99 3.46 8.43
CA ILE A 53 -0.24 3.13 9.13
C ILE A 53 -0.25 3.95 10.42
N GLU A 54 -1.26 4.79 10.59
CA GLU A 54 -1.40 5.70 11.72
C GLU A 54 -2.72 5.39 12.44
N ILE A 55 -2.66 5.06 13.74
CA ILE A 55 -3.84 4.84 14.59
C ILE A 55 -3.62 5.60 15.89
N ASN A 56 -4.40 6.65 16.13
CA ASN A 56 -4.22 7.57 17.26
C ASN A 56 -2.75 8.09 17.33
N GLU A 57 -2.02 7.79 18.41
CA GLU A 57 -0.62 8.18 18.61
C GLU A 57 0.39 7.15 18.08
N HIS A 58 -0.09 6.01 17.56
CA HIS A 58 0.77 4.95 17.04
C HIS A 58 1.01 5.11 15.54
N VAL A 59 2.27 5.00 15.13
CA VAL A 59 2.70 5.07 13.72
C VAL A 59 3.58 3.86 13.42
N GLU A 60 3.23 3.12 12.36
CA GLU A 60 3.99 1.99 11.84
C GLU A 60 4.27 2.20 10.35
N ASP A 61 5.52 2.01 9.92
CA ASP A 61 5.91 2.03 8.50
C ASP A 61 6.23 0.61 8.02
N ARG A 62 5.59 0.18 6.93
CA ARG A 62 5.84 -1.10 6.24
C ARG A 62 6.35 -0.87 4.84
N LYS A 63 7.44 -1.54 4.47
CA LYS A 63 8.06 -1.41 3.14
C LYS A 63 7.69 -2.59 2.26
N TYR A 64 7.24 -2.29 1.04
CA TYR A 64 6.86 -3.28 0.03
C TYR A 64 7.67 -3.08 -1.23
N ARG A 65 8.01 -4.19 -1.90
CA ARG A 65 8.53 -4.19 -3.26
C ARG A 65 7.44 -4.76 -4.17
N VAL A 66 6.93 -3.92 -5.06
CA VAL A 66 5.97 -4.32 -6.09
C VAL A 66 6.76 -4.62 -7.35
N ASP A 67 6.85 -5.90 -7.72
CA ASP A 67 7.58 -6.38 -8.90
C ASP A 67 6.84 -7.57 -9.53
N LYS A 68 7.17 -7.93 -10.77
CA LYS A 68 6.79 -9.23 -11.34
C LYS A 68 7.85 -10.26 -10.94
N ASP A 69 7.46 -11.48 -10.57
CA ASP A 69 8.45 -12.57 -10.50
C ASP A 69 8.80 -13.09 -11.91
N ILE A 70 9.86 -13.91 -12.01
CA ILE A 70 10.40 -14.43 -13.27
C ILE A 70 9.39 -15.29 -14.05
N ASP A 71 8.37 -15.82 -13.37
CA ASP A 71 7.34 -16.68 -13.93
C ASP A 71 5.99 -15.95 -14.07
N ASP A 72 5.97 -14.62 -13.96
CA ASP A 72 4.77 -13.78 -13.92
C ASP A 72 3.81 -14.15 -12.76
N ASN A 73 4.33 -14.80 -11.72
CA ASN A 73 3.61 -15.17 -10.51
C ASN A 73 3.75 -14.10 -9.42
N TRP A 74 2.77 -14.10 -8.52
CA TRP A 74 2.58 -13.06 -7.51
C TRP A 74 3.35 -13.39 -6.23
N ARG A 75 4.25 -12.49 -5.79
CA ARG A 75 4.85 -12.56 -4.46
C ARG A 75 4.72 -11.22 -3.73
N LEU A 76 4.12 -11.27 -2.54
CA LEU A 76 4.16 -10.22 -1.52
C LEU A 76 5.34 -10.46 -0.59
#